data_AF-A0A7W0P1W2-F1
#
_entry.id   AF-A0A7W0P1W2-F1
#
_cell.length_a   1.000
_cell.length_b   1.000
_cell.length_c   1.000
_cell.angle_alpha   90.00
_cell.angle_beta   90.00
_cell.angle_gamma   90.00
#
_symmetry.space_group_name_H-M   'P 1'
#
loop_
_entity.id
_entity.type
_entity.pdbx_description
1 polymer ?
#
loop_
_entity_poly.entity_id
_entity_poly.type
_entity_poly.pdbx_seq_one_letter_code
_entity_poly.pdbx_strand_id
1 'polypeptide(L)'
;MKLFDAGLEAHGVIAVGQFATGILAFGQIATGVIAVGQLARGVIAIGQVGVGVVAFGQVALGLGYSAGMVSIGSVTGGLVSFPAVGRLPFVALLQRRNEFAAVPRNLPRTLLLLVLAAVVVWVALLPMVAGFDPAFGDAPIRR
;
A
#
# COMPACT_ATOMS: atom_id res chain seq x y z
N MET A 1 -19.98 -4.76 10.72
CA MET A 1 -18.51 -4.82 10.59
C MET A 1 -18.00 -5.81 11.63
N LYS A 2 -17.36 -6.91 11.21
CA LYS A 2 -16.72 -7.81 12.17
C LYS A 2 -15.42 -7.16 12.66
N LEU A 3 -15.14 -7.23 13.96
CA LEU A 3 -13.88 -6.76 14.52
C LEU A 3 -12.69 -7.62 14.06
N PHE A 4 -12.92 -8.93 13.98
CA PHE A 4 -11.91 -9.91 13.59
C PHE A 4 -12.56 -10.98 12.72
N ASP A 5 -11.86 -11.39 11.67
CA ASP A 5 -12.26 -12.48 10.79
C ASP A 5 -11.01 -13.23 10.32
N ALA A 6 -11.07 -14.56 10.31
CA ALA A 6 -9.97 -15.40 9.86
C ALA A 6 -10.50 -16.56 9.00
N GLY A 7 -9.88 -16.78 7.85
CA GLY A 7 -10.37 -17.76 6.88
C GLY A 7 -9.67 -17.67 5.53
N LEU A 8 -10.19 -18.37 4.52
CA LEU A 8 -9.70 -18.25 3.15
C LEU A 8 -9.87 -16.82 2.64
N GLU A 9 -11.07 -16.27 2.85
CA GLU A 9 -11.46 -14.88 2.58
C GLU A 9 -11.88 -14.23 3.90
N ALA A 10 -11.03 -13.35 4.42
CA ALA A 10 -11.24 -12.70 5.72
C ALA A 10 -11.61 -11.22 5.52
N HIS A 11 -12.72 -10.79 6.14
CA HIS A 11 -13.21 -9.41 6.06
C HIS A 11 -13.50 -8.84 7.44
N GLY A 12 -12.82 -7.75 7.81
CA GLY A 12 -13.06 -7.12 9.11
C GLY A 12 -12.16 -5.92 9.39
N VAL A 13 -12.20 -5.42 10.62
CA VAL A 13 -11.19 -4.45 11.08
C VAL A 13 -9.81 -5.11 11.08
N ILE A 14 -9.75 -6.34 11.58
CA ILE A 14 -8.58 -7.23 11.53
C ILE A 14 -8.95 -8.46 10.70
N ALA A 15 -8.25 -8.67 9.59
CA ALA A 15 -8.46 -9.79 8.67
C ALA A 15 -7.19 -10.63 8.55
N VAL A 16 -7.30 -11.94 8.76
CA VAL A 16 -6.18 -12.89 8.62
C VAL A 16 -6.60 -14.04 7.69
N GLY A 17 -5.99 -14.15 6.51
CA GLY A 17 -6.43 -15.14 5.53
C GLY A 17 -5.59 -15.23 4.28
N GLN A 18 -5.95 -16.10 3.34
CA GLN A 18 -5.26 -16.12 2.04
C GLN A 18 -5.56 -14.82 1.28
N PHE A 19 -6.82 -14.39 1.31
CA PHE A 19 -7.31 -13.10 0.84
C PHE A 19 -7.85 -12.32 2.05
N ALA A 20 -7.07 -11.35 2.53
CA ALA A 20 -7.42 -10.56 3.70
C ALA A 20 -7.75 -9.11 3.31
N THR A 21 -8.95 -8.66 3.67
CA THR A 21 -9.40 -7.27 3.46
C THR A 21 -9.81 -6.65 4.79
N GLY A 22 -9.11 -5.58 5.20
CA GLY A 22 -9.41 -4.95 6.48
C GLY A 22 -8.65 -3.66 6.75
N ILE A 23 -8.78 -3.10 7.95
CA ILE A 23 -7.88 -1.98 8.36
C ILE A 23 -6.48 -2.55 8.56
N LEU A 24 -6.40 -3.68 9.26
CA LEU A 24 -5.24 -4.53 9.40
C LEU A 24 -5.49 -5.81 8.61
N ALA A 25 -4.72 -6.04 7.55
CA ALA A 25 -4.86 -7.21 6.69
C ALA A 25 -3.56 -8.03 6.68
N PHE A 26 -3.64 -9.32 7.02
CA PHE A 26 -2.53 -10.26 7.01
C PHE A 26 -2.87 -11.44 6.10
N GLY A 27 -2.09 -11.66 5.04
CA GLY A 27 -2.41 -12.74 4.10
C GLY A 27 -1.47 -12.93 2.94
N GLN A 28 -1.76 -13.86 2.02
CA GLN A 28 -1.01 -13.90 0.76
C GLN A 28 -1.32 -12.67 -0.09
N ILE A 29 -2.61 -12.33 -0.18
CA ILE A 29 -3.10 -11.11 -0.81
C ILE A 29 -3.79 -10.30 0.28
N ALA A 30 -3.15 -9.21 0.69
CA ALA A 30 -3.61 -8.34 1.77
C ALA A 30 -3.96 -6.95 1.22
N THR A 31 -5.18 -6.50 1.47
CA THR A 31 -5.64 -5.15 1.13
C THR A 31 -6.15 -4.44 2.37
N GLY A 32 -5.59 -3.28 2.69
CA GLY A 32 -6.00 -2.55 3.88
C GLY A 32 -5.28 -1.22 4.09
N VAL A 33 -5.50 -0.59 5.25
CA VAL A 33 -4.70 0.58 5.64
C VAL A 33 -3.26 0.14 5.94
N ILE A 34 -3.15 -0.95 6.71
CA ILE A 34 -1.90 -1.66 6.95
C ILE A 34 -2.08 -3.07 6.40
N ALA A 35 -1.30 -3.40 5.37
CA ALA A 35 -1.33 -4.69 4.70
C ALA A 35 0.01 -5.40 4.82
N VAL A 36 -0.01 -6.65 5.25
CA VAL A 36 1.16 -7.51 5.36
C VAL A 36 0.91 -8.80 4.58
N GLY A 37 1.75 -9.09 3.59
CA GLY A 37 1.54 -10.28 2.77
C GLY A 37 2.53 -10.54 1.66
N GLN A 38 2.25 -11.50 0.78
CA GLN A 38 3.07 -11.67 -0.44
C GLN A 38 2.80 -10.51 -1.41
N LEU A 39 1.53 -10.20 -1.61
CA LEU A 39 1.03 -9.01 -2.29
C LEU A 39 0.28 -8.13 -1.30
N ALA A 40 0.89 -7.03 -0.90
CA ALA A 40 0.32 -6.08 0.06
C ALA A 40 -0.07 -4.78 -0.63
N ARG A 41 -1.32 -4.34 -0.43
CA ARG A 41 -1.87 -3.09 -0.97
C ARG A 41 -2.45 -2.25 0.17
N GLY A 42 -1.95 -1.04 0.35
CA GLY A 42 -2.44 -0.18 1.42
C GLY A 42 -1.76 1.17 1.56
N VAL A 43 -2.05 1.87 2.67
CA VAL A 43 -1.26 3.06 3.03
C VAL A 43 0.15 2.63 3.42
N ILE A 44 0.22 1.61 4.27
CA ILE A 44 1.45 0.92 4.65
C ILE A 44 1.36 -0.51 4.12
N ALA A 45 2.24 -0.86 3.19
CA ALA A 45 2.29 -2.18 2.56
C ALA A 45 3.63 -2.86 2.84
N ILE A 46 3.59 -4.04 3.44
CA ILE A 46 4.79 -4.84 3.73
C ILE A 46 4.60 -6.20 3.04
N GLY A 47 5.43 -6.50 2.04
CA GLY A 47 5.32 -7.77 1.36
C GLY A 47 6.39 -8.06 0.35
N GLN A 48 6.33 -9.19 -0.37
CA GLN A 48 7.24 -9.39 -1.51
C GLN A 48 6.99 -8.32 -2.57
N VAL A 49 5.72 -8.02 -2.83
CA VAL A 49 5.26 -6.91 -3.64
C VAL A 49 4.39 -6.00 -2.77
N GLY A 50 4.90 -4.81 -2.44
CA GLY A 50 4.21 -3.81 -1.65
C GLY A 50 3.80 -2.60 -2.49
N VAL A 51 2.53 -2.22 -2.45
CA VAL A 51 2.00 -1.03 -3.14
C VAL A 51 1.31 -0.12 -2.13
N GLY A 52 1.78 1.12 -2.01
CA GLY A 52 1.19 2.06 -1.07
C GLY A 52 1.79 3.46 -1.02
N VAL A 53 1.45 4.19 0.03
CA VAL A 53 2.14 5.47 0.33
C VAL A 53 3.53 5.16 0.89
N VAL A 54 3.59 4.17 1.77
CA VAL A 54 4.81 3.59 2.33
C VAL A 54 4.82 2.10 1.98
N ALA A 55 5.84 1.66 1.26
CA ALA A 55 5.95 0.27 0.80
C ALA A 55 7.30 -0.36 1.16
N PHE A 56 7.28 -1.60 1.62
CA PHE A 56 8.46 -2.41 1.90
C PHE A 56 8.35 -3.75 1.17
N GLY A 57 9.43 -4.19 0.52
CA GLY A 57 9.41 -5.49 -0.13
C GLY A 57 10.57 -5.82 -1.05
N GLN A 58 10.49 -6.93 -1.78
CA GLN A 58 11.42 -7.14 -2.90
C GLN A 58 11.11 -6.15 -4.02
N VAL A 59 9.84 -5.92 -4.30
CA VAL A 59 9.33 -4.89 -5.19
C VAL A 59 8.44 -3.95 -4.37
N ALA A 60 8.88 -2.70 -4.21
CA ALA A 60 8.17 -1.70 -3.41
C ALA A 60 7.78 -0.49 -4.27
N LEU A 61 6.47 -0.27 -4.42
CA LEU A 61 5.88 0.88 -5.10
C LEU A 61 5.27 1.81 -4.06
N GLY A 62 6.04 2.83 -3.67
CA GLY A 62 5.70 3.76 -2.60
C GLY A 62 5.60 5.18 -3.10
N LEU A 63 4.45 5.85 -2.98
CA LEU A 63 4.34 7.25 -3.42
C LEU A 63 5.22 8.19 -2.58
N GLY A 64 5.26 7.98 -1.27
CA GLY A 64 6.10 8.72 -0.34
C GLY A 64 7.45 8.04 -0.12
N TYR A 65 7.41 6.80 0.37
CA TYR A 65 8.60 6.02 0.71
C TYR A 65 8.50 4.59 0.20
N SER A 66 9.58 4.10 -0.42
CA SER A 66 9.70 2.69 -0.78
C SER A 66 11.09 2.16 -0.45
N ALA A 67 11.14 0.96 0.12
CA ALA A 67 12.41 0.28 0.42
C ALA A 67 12.33 -1.18 -0.02
N GLY A 68 13.38 -1.64 -0.72
CA GLY A 68 13.36 -2.98 -1.30
C GLY A 68 14.51 -3.30 -2.25
N MET A 69 14.49 -4.49 -2.86
CA MET A 69 15.46 -4.77 -3.94
C MET A 69 15.22 -3.88 -5.15
N VAL A 70 13.95 -3.75 -5.54
CA VAL A 70 13.47 -2.83 -6.58
C VAL A 70 12.48 -1.88 -5.92
N SER A 71 12.77 -0.59 -5.96
CA SER A 71 11.89 0.43 -5.34
C SER A 71 11.61 1.58 -6.29
N ILE A 72 10.35 2.00 -6.34
CA ILE A 72 9.88 3.17 -7.09
C ILE A 72 9.16 4.08 -6.11
N GLY A 73 9.54 5.36 -6.08
CA GLY A 73 8.94 6.32 -5.15
C GLY A 73 9.63 7.65 -5.05
N SER A 74 9.05 8.57 -4.28
CA SER A 74 9.68 9.89 -4.02
C SER A 74 10.96 9.75 -3.20
N VAL A 75 10.95 8.86 -2.22
CA VAL A 75 12.13 8.47 -1.44
C VAL A 75 12.31 6.97 -1.56
N THR A 76 13.41 6.55 -2.17
CA THR A 76 13.72 5.15 -2.47
C THR A 76 14.93 4.68 -1.66
N GLY A 77 14.80 3.52 -1.02
CA GLY A 77 15.83 2.90 -0.18
C GLY A 77 16.14 1.48 -0.64
N GLY A 78 16.54 1.30 -1.91
CA GLY A 78 16.71 -0.02 -2.50
C GLY A 78 17.91 -0.20 -3.41
N LEU A 79 18.26 -1.46 -3.69
CA LEU A 79 19.38 -1.84 -4.54
C LEU A 79 19.24 -1.23 -5.95
N VAL A 80 18.03 -1.35 -6.51
CA VAL A 80 17.62 -0.73 -7.77
C VAL A 80 16.49 0.23 -7.46
N SER A 81 16.75 1.53 -7.63
CA SER A 81 15.86 2.60 -7.20
C SER A 81 15.51 3.52 -8.36
N PHE A 82 14.22 3.67 -8.64
CA PHE A 82 13.68 4.64 -9.60
C PHE A 82 13.02 5.79 -8.83
N PRO A 83 13.77 6.87 -8.54
CA PRO A 83 13.21 8.03 -7.85
C PRO A 83 12.22 8.75 -8.77
N ALA A 84 10.96 8.86 -8.34
CA ALA A 84 9.93 9.61 -9.05
C ALA A 84 10.08 11.13 -8.86
N VAL A 85 10.67 11.55 -7.74
CA VAL A 85 11.06 12.92 -7.40
C VAL A 85 12.51 12.83 -6.89
N GLY A 86 13.38 13.77 -7.28
CA GLY A 86 14.85 13.67 -7.15
C GLY A 86 15.37 13.06 -5.84
N ARG A 87 16.50 12.33 -5.93
CA ARG A 87 17.15 11.58 -4.83
C ARG A 87 17.30 12.42 -3.55
N LEU A 88 16.31 12.36 -2.66
CA LEU A 88 16.46 12.83 -1.30
C LEU A 88 16.84 11.64 -0.42
N PRO A 89 18.01 11.65 0.24
CA PRO A 89 18.44 10.53 1.07
C PRO A 89 17.50 10.38 2.28
N PHE A 90 17.14 9.14 2.62
CA PHE A 90 16.24 8.79 3.74
C PHE A 90 16.67 9.40 5.08
N VAL A 91 17.99 9.53 5.31
CA VAL A 91 18.56 10.16 6.51
C VAL A 91 18.20 11.66 6.59
N ALA A 92 18.10 12.36 5.44
CA ALA A 92 17.66 13.75 5.42
C ALA A 92 16.17 13.90 5.79
N LEU A 93 15.34 12.86 5.57
CA LEU A 93 13.93 12.87 5.95
C LEU A 93 13.74 12.78 7.47
N LEU A 94 14.55 11.96 8.15
CA LEU A 94 14.53 11.83 9.61
C LEU A 94 15.03 13.10 10.31
N GLN A 95 15.99 13.82 9.70
CA GLN A 95 16.52 15.08 10.21
C GLN A 95 15.60 16.28 9.90
N ARG A 96 14.67 16.13 8.93
CA ARG A 96 13.64 17.11 8.55
C ARG A 96 12.38 17.12 9.43
N ARG A 97 12.45 16.62 10.67
CA ARG A 97 11.32 16.59 11.62
C ARG A 97 10.62 17.95 11.80
N ASN A 98 11.33 19.06 11.55
CA ASN A 98 10.81 20.43 11.69
C ASN A 98 10.39 21.10 10.36
N GLU A 99 10.61 20.47 9.19
CA GLU A 99 10.28 21.05 7.87
C GLU A 99 9.03 20.43 7.24
N PHE A 100 8.22 19.66 7.98
CA PHE A 100 6.88 19.24 7.52
C PHE A 100 5.93 20.44 7.26
N ALA A 101 6.34 21.66 7.64
CA ALA A 101 5.67 22.91 7.27
C ALA A 101 6.17 23.54 5.95
N ALA A 102 7.26 23.05 5.35
CA ALA A 102 7.81 23.60 4.12
C ALA A 102 7.24 22.88 2.89
N VAL A 103 5.98 23.22 2.57
CA VAL A 103 5.37 22.94 1.26
C VAL A 103 6.22 23.60 0.17
N PRO A 104 6.89 22.85 -0.72
CA PRO A 104 7.68 23.45 -1.80
C PRO A 104 6.75 24.11 -2.83
N ARG A 105 7.15 25.26 -3.39
CA ARG A 105 6.41 26.07 -4.39
C ARG A 105 6.09 25.35 -5.73
N ASN A 106 6.38 24.05 -5.85
CA ASN A 106 6.09 23.21 -7.03
C ASN A 106 4.71 22.54 -6.90
N LEU A 107 3.73 23.33 -6.48
CA LEU A 107 2.36 22.98 -6.11
C LEU A 107 1.67 21.94 -7.04
N PRO A 108 1.83 21.96 -8.39
CA PRO A 108 1.09 21.02 -9.25
C PRO A 108 1.55 19.56 -9.12
N ARG A 109 2.87 19.29 -8.93
CA ARG A 109 3.37 17.90 -8.84
C ARG A 109 3.02 17.28 -7.50
N THR A 110 3.11 18.06 -6.42
CA THR A 110 2.71 17.60 -5.09
C THR A 110 1.21 17.37 -5.02
N LEU A 111 0.38 18.25 -5.62
CA LEU A 111 -1.06 18.00 -5.74
C LEU A 111 -1.35 16.74 -6.56
N LEU A 112 -0.66 16.52 -7.68
CA LEU A 112 -0.82 15.30 -8.47
C LEU A 112 -0.49 14.03 -7.66
N LEU A 113 0.58 14.06 -6.87
CA LEU A 113 0.97 12.94 -6.00
C LEU A 113 -0.02 12.73 -4.85
N LEU A 114 -0.54 13.81 -4.25
CA LEU A 114 -1.57 13.71 -3.22
C LEU A 114 -2.89 13.20 -3.77
N VAL A 115 -3.27 13.61 -4.99
CA VAL A 115 -4.43 13.09 -5.71
C VAL A 115 -4.20 11.62 -6.06
N LEU A 116 -3.03 11.24 -6.58
CA LEU A 116 -2.67 9.84 -6.83
C LEU A 116 -2.68 9.01 -5.55
N ALA A 117 -2.15 9.54 -4.45
CA ALA A 117 -2.20 8.88 -3.15
C ALA A 117 -3.63 8.74 -2.65
N ALA A 118 -4.45 9.78 -2.77
CA ALA A 118 -5.86 9.74 -2.42
C ALA A 118 -6.62 8.75 -3.31
N VAL A 119 -6.29 8.63 -4.59
CA VAL A 119 -6.86 7.64 -5.52
C VAL A 119 -6.40 6.24 -5.16
N VAL A 120 -5.12 6.01 -4.84
CA VAL A 120 -4.61 4.71 -4.38
C VAL A 120 -5.28 4.30 -3.08
N VAL A 121 -5.43 5.24 -2.14
CA VAL A 121 -6.16 5.04 -0.89
C VAL A 121 -7.63 4.74 -1.16
N TRP A 122 -8.29 5.52 -2.02
CA TRP A 122 -9.67 5.30 -2.42
C TRP A 122 -9.84 3.91 -3.04
N VAL A 123 -8.97 3.52 -3.97
CA VAL A 123 -8.99 2.21 -4.64
C VAL A 123 -8.71 1.07 -3.67
N ALA A 124 -7.79 1.23 -2.71
CA ALA A 124 -7.57 0.26 -1.65
C ALA A 124 -8.77 0.15 -0.69
N LEU A 125 -9.55 1.23 -0.55
CA LEU A 125 -10.77 1.27 0.25
C LEU A 125 -12.03 0.88 -0.53
N LEU A 126 -12.02 0.84 -1.87
CA LEU A 126 -13.14 0.37 -2.70
C LEU A 126 -13.65 -1.02 -2.28
N PRO A 127 -12.80 -2.06 -2.11
CA PRO A 127 -13.29 -3.37 -1.67
C PRO A 127 -13.90 -3.33 -0.25
N MET A 128 -13.60 -2.29 0.52
CA MET A 128 -14.14 -2.06 1.87
C MET A 128 -15.53 -1.41 1.84
N VAL A 129 -15.79 -0.51 0.89
CA VAL A 129 -17.05 0.25 0.77
C VAL A 129 -18.05 -0.48 -0.13
N ALA A 130 -17.58 -1.14 -1.18
CA ALA A 130 -18.44 -1.77 -2.17
C ALA A 130 -19.03 -3.11 -1.71
N GLY A 131 -18.50 -3.73 -0.64
CA GLY A 131 -18.75 -5.14 -0.39
C GLY A 131 -18.16 -5.94 -1.56
N PHE A 132 -16.88 -6.29 -1.46
CA PHE A 132 -16.21 -7.06 -2.48
C PHE A 132 -16.96 -8.39 -2.70
N ASP A 133 -17.72 -8.48 -3.79
CA ASP A 133 -18.19 -9.73 -4.39
C ASP A 133 -17.18 -10.06 -5.49
N PRO A 134 -16.09 -10.79 -5.18
CA PRO A 134 -15.26 -11.34 -6.22
C PRO A 134 -16.06 -12.46 -6.87
N ALA A 135 -16.79 -12.14 -7.92
CA ALA A 135 -17.23 -13.12 -8.91
C ALA A 135 -16.02 -13.71 -9.68
N PHE A 136 -15.08 -14.31 -8.95
CA PHE A 136 -14.07 -15.26 -9.40
C PHE A 136 -14.34 -16.65 -8.77
N GLY A 137 -15.60 -16.94 -8.41
CA GLY A 137 -16.04 -18.21 -7.80
C GLY A 137 -17.11 -18.99 -8.59
N ASP A 138 -17.80 -18.39 -9.56
CA ASP A 138 -18.91 -19.06 -10.26
C ASP A 138 -18.45 -19.79 -11.53
N ALA A 139 -17.41 -20.62 -11.42
CA ALA A 139 -17.28 -21.75 -12.32
C ALA A 139 -17.76 -22.99 -11.57
N PRO A 140 -18.92 -23.58 -11.93
CA PRO A 140 -19.31 -24.85 -11.34
C PRO A 140 -18.28 -25.89 -11.77
N ILE A 141 -17.39 -26.29 -10.86
CA ILE A 141 -16.63 -27.52 -11.00
C ILE A 141 -17.65 -28.65 -10.86
N ARG A 142 -18.35 -28.94 -11.95
CA ARG A 142 -19.21 -30.10 -12.09
C ARG A 142 -18.28 -31.30 -12.27
N ARG A 143 -18.50 -32.29 -11.41
CA ARG A 143 -17.81 -33.59 -11.29
C ARG A 143 -17.33 -34.20 -12.60
#